data_AF-A0A151ZIF2-F1
#
_entry.id   AF-A0A151ZIF2-F1
#
_cell.length_a   1.000
_cell.length_b   1.000
_cell.length_c   1.000
_cell.angle_alpha   90.00
_cell.angle_beta   90.00
_cell.angle_gamma   90.00
#
_symmetry.space_group_name_H-M   'P 1'
#
loop_
_entity.id
_entity.type
_entity.pdbx_description
1 polymer ?
#
loop_
_entity_poly.entity_id
_entity_poly.type
_entity_poly.pdbx_seq_one_letter_code
_entity_poly.pdbx_strand_id
1 'polypeptide(L)'
;MTHNCGDPNHSHDIENGIEFSLNKFIDTGLVTCLNEKVKNSVQEIFKSYEDRFDEKHFVESCDDQELIINIPFNAVTQLKSIIIIGGGGGSSPSRMKAYLNNDHIDFGNITGITPTQEWQLHEDFKGEISYNTRITKFNNINLLTLYFPSNFGAPTTKIYYIGLKGVYTNSKREIVSTVYESRPQLSDHKNTNQDMVSKDLM
;
A
#
# COMPACT_ATOMS: atom_id res chain seq x y z
N MET A 1 -43.28 -27.20 18.01
CA MET A 1 -42.27 -26.22 18.45
C MET A 1 -40.91 -26.69 17.94
N THR A 2 -40.48 -26.17 16.81
CA THR A 2 -39.09 -26.26 16.34
C THR A 2 -38.84 -24.98 15.55
N HIS A 3 -38.25 -24.00 16.24
CA HIS A 3 -37.86 -22.72 15.68
C HIS A 3 -36.65 -22.95 14.78
N ASN A 4 -36.87 -22.89 13.47
CA ASN A 4 -35.83 -22.83 12.46
C ASN A 4 -35.50 -21.36 12.19
N CYS A 5 -34.64 -20.77 13.02
CA CYS A 5 -34.09 -19.44 12.75
C CYS A 5 -32.93 -19.60 11.75
N GLY A 6 -33.27 -19.52 10.47
CA GLY A 6 -32.29 -19.24 9.41
C GLY A 6 -31.94 -17.75 9.48
N ASP A 7 -30.73 -17.45 9.90
CA ASP A 7 -30.16 -16.10 9.86
C ASP A 7 -29.90 -15.72 8.38
N PRO A 8 -30.53 -14.67 7.82
CA PRO A 8 -30.34 -14.26 6.43
C PRO A 8 -29.16 -13.28 6.24
N ASN A 9 -28.30 -13.08 7.24
CA ASN A 9 -27.42 -11.92 7.30
C ASN A 9 -25.92 -12.23 7.11
N HIS A 10 -25.61 -13.18 6.22
CA HIS A 10 -24.25 -13.30 5.66
C HIS A 10 -24.27 -12.86 4.19
N SER A 11 -24.59 -11.59 3.96
CA SER A 11 -24.39 -10.94 2.66
C SER A 11 -22.89 -10.82 2.40
N HIS A 12 -22.36 -11.74 1.59
CA HIS A 12 -20.97 -11.75 1.13
C HIS A 12 -20.86 -11.13 -0.27
N ASP A 13 -21.60 -10.05 -0.55
CA ASP A 13 -21.72 -9.50 -1.90
C ASP A 13 -21.80 -7.97 -1.93
N ILE A 14 -21.19 -7.29 -0.95
CA ILE A 14 -21.04 -5.83 -0.98
C ILE A 14 -19.65 -5.48 -0.43
N GLU A 15 -18.57 -5.65 -1.21
CA GLU A 15 -17.33 -4.87 -0.99
C GLU A 15 -16.19 -5.05 -2.03
N ASN A 16 -16.32 -5.94 -3.02
CA ASN A 16 -15.18 -6.21 -3.93
C ASN A 16 -14.71 -5.01 -4.78
N GLY A 17 -15.54 -3.98 -4.95
CA GLY A 17 -15.16 -2.75 -5.67
C GLY A 17 -14.30 -1.76 -4.87
N ILE A 18 -14.23 -1.90 -3.54
CA ILE A 18 -13.46 -1.02 -2.63
C ILE A 18 -12.05 -1.57 -2.38
N GLU A 19 -11.80 -2.82 -2.79
CA GLU A 19 -10.64 -3.61 -2.39
C GLU A 19 -9.31 -3.10 -2.96
N PHE A 20 -9.25 -2.48 -4.13
CA PHE A 20 -7.99 -2.02 -4.76
C PHE A 20 -7.92 -0.49 -4.87
N SER A 21 -8.12 0.16 -3.73
CA SER A 21 -8.24 1.63 -3.62
C SER A 21 -6.90 2.36 -3.61
N LEU A 22 -5.77 1.68 -3.41
CA LEU A 22 -4.46 2.36 -3.32
C LEU A 22 -4.05 3.00 -4.64
N ASN A 23 -4.44 2.41 -5.78
CA ASN A 23 -4.14 2.94 -7.11
C ASN A 23 -4.57 4.41 -7.28
N LYS A 24 -5.66 4.82 -6.62
CA LYS A 24 -6.17 6.21 -6.68
C LYS A 24 -5.30 7.22 -5.92
N PHE A 25 -4.43 6.74 -5.03
CA PHE A 25 -3.55 7.57 -4.20
C PHE A 25 -2.09 7.54 -4.68
N ILE A 26 -1.78 6.74 -5.69
CA ILE A 26 -0.46 6.70 -6.32
C ILE A 26 -0.35 7.91 -7.25
N ASP A 27 0.74 8.66 -7.10
CA ASP A 27 1.12 9.67 -8.08
C ASP A 27 1.79 8.97 -9.26
N THR A 28 1.00 8.67 -10.31
CA THR A 28 1.48 7.93 -11.49
C THR A 28 2.63 8.63 -12.20
N GLY A 29 2.72 9.96 -12.11
CA GLY A 29 3.81 10.74 -12.70
C GLY A 29 5.18 10.49 -12.05
N LEU A 30 5.19 10.02 -10.80
CA LEU A 30 6.41 9.68 -10.06
C LEU A 30 6.78 8.20 -10.18
N VAL A 31 5.90 7.36 -10.75
CA VAL A 31 6.20 5.95 -10.98
C VAL A 31 7.24 5.83 -12.09
N THR A 32 8.28 5.05 -11.84
CA THR A 32 9.35 4.79 -12.79
C THR A 32 9.48 3.30 -13.07
N CYS A 33 9.90 2.96 -14.29
CA CYS A 33 10.18 1.59 -14.68
C CYS A 33 11.56 1.50 -15.32
N LEU A 34 12.33 0.49 -14.93
CA LEU A 34 13.58 0.13 -15.58
C LEU A 34 13.32 -1.02 -16.56
N ASN A 35 13.95 -0.94 -17.73
CA ASN A 35 13.78 -1.84 -18.86
C ASN A 35 12.39 -1.80 -19.53
N GLU A 36 11.63 -0.70 -19.40
CA GLU A 36 10.43 -0.50 -20.23
C GLU A 36 10.81 -0.13 -21.67
N LYS A 37 10.09 -0.70 -22.64
CA LYS A 37 10.29 -0.45 -24.06
C LYS A 37 9.83 0.94 -24.51
N VAL A 38 8.72 1.39 -23.95
CA VAL A 38 8.15 2.72 -24.20
C VAL A 38 8.24 3.52 -22.91
N LYS A 39 8.91 4.66 -22.97
CA LYS A 39 9.11 5.52 -21.80
C LYS A 39 7.79 5.94 -21.18
N ASN A 40 7.69 5.85 -19.85
CA ASN A 40 6.52 6.17 -19.03
C ASN A 40 5.28 5.29 -19.30
N SER A 41 5.42 4.19 -20.03
CA SER A 41 4.30 3.27 -20.30
C SER A 41 3.75 2.64 -19.01
N VAL A 42 4.62 2.47 -18.02
CA VAL A 42 4.25 1.98 -16.69
C VAL A 42 3.23 2.86 -15.97
N GLN A 43 3.17 4.16 -16.27
CA GLN A 43 2.29 5.10 -15.58
C GLN A 43 0.81 4.83 -15.94
N GLU A 44 0.57 4.34 -17.15
CA GLU A 44 -0.76 4.09 -17.70
C GLU A 44 -1.39 2.77 -17.23
N ILE A 45 -0.61 1.89 -16.58
CA ILE A 45 -1.13 0.60 -16.07
C ILE A 45 -1.77 0.72 -14.68
N PHE A 46 -1.55 1.84 -13.99
CA PHE A 46 -2.16 2.15 -12.69
C PHE A 46 -3.52 2.82 -12.89
N LYS A 47 -4.50 2.00 -13.28
CA LYS A 47 -5.88 2.39 -13.51
C LYS A 47 -6.78 1.93 -12.36
N SER A 48 -8.07 2.29 -12.43
CA SER A 48 -9.07 1.79 -11.49
C SER A 48 -9.33 0.30 -11.72
N TYR A 49 -9.81 -0.39 -10.68
CA TYR A 49 -10.12 -1.83 -10.75
C TYR A 49 -11.16 -2.18 -11.83
N GLU A 50 -12.09 -1.27 -12.11
CA GLU A 50 -13.13 -1.43 -13.15
C GLU A 50 -12.52 -1.45 -14.56
N ASP A 51 -11.48 -0.65 -14.79
CA ASP A 51 -10.78 -0.52 -16.07
C ASP A 51 -9.68 -1.57 -16.25
N ARG A 52 -9.53 -2.52 -15.32
CA ARG A 52 -8.40 -3.49 -15.32
C ARG A 52 -8.28 -4.30 -16.61
N PHE A 53 -9.39 -4.52 -17.31
CA PHE A 53 -9.47 -5.25 -18.59
C PHE A 53 -9.11 -4.42 -19.83
N ASP A 54 -8.85 -3.11 -19.70
CA ASP A 54 -8.42 -2.29 -20.83
C ASP A 54 -6.99 -2.68 -21.27
N GLU A 55 -6.87 -3.40 -22.38
CA GLU A 55 -5.58 -3.87 -22.92
C GLU A 55 -4.86 -2.80 -23.77
N LYS A 56 -5.40 -1.58 -23.87
CA LYS A 56 -4.79 -0.51 -24.68
C LYS A 56 -3.50 0.00 -24.06
N HIS A 57 -3.45 0.02 -22.73
CA HIS A 57 -2.32 0.52 -21.96
C HIS A 57 -1.59 -0.65 -21.29
N PHE A 58 -0.29 -0.74 -21.55
CA PHE A 58 0.56 -1.79 -21.00
C PHE A 58 2.01 -1.32 -20.93
N VAL A 59 2.75 -1.95 -20.03
CA VAL A 59 4.22 -1.91 -20.03
C VAL A 59 4.73 -3.20 -20.63
N GLU A 60 5.68 -3.09 -21.55
CA GLU A 60 6.43 -4.20 -22.15
C GLU A 60 7.92 -3.98 -21.87
N SER A 61 8.65 -5.04 -21.57
CA SER A 61 10.10 -4.97 -21.47
C SER A 61 10.80 -4.81 -22.82
N CYS A 62 11.94 -4.12 -22.84
CA CYS A 62 12.61 -3.76 -24.09
C CYS A 62 13.34 -4.94 -24.77
N ASP A 63 14.22 -5.61 -24.04
CA ASP A 63 15.13 -6.62 -24.61
C ASP A 63 14.94 -8.02 -24.01
N ASP A 64 14.65 -8.09 -22.70
CA ASP A 64 14.61 -9.33 -21.93
C ASP A 64 13.31 -9.45 -21.15
N GLN A 65 13.19 -10.47 -20.29
CA GLN A 65 12.00 -10.67 -19.45
C GLN A 65 11.97 -9.78 -18.20
N GLU A 66 13.07 -9.10 -17.90
CA GLU A 66 13.26 -8.43 -16.62
C GLU A 66 12.63 -7.03 -16.59
N LEU A 67 11.87 -6.73 -15.52
CA LEU A 67 11.29 -5.40 -15.29
C LEU A 67 11.43 -5.02 -13.81
N ILE A 68 11.80 -3.76 -13.54
CA ILE A 68 11.77 -3.18 -12.19
C ILE A 68 10.84 -1.98 -12.21
N ILE A 69 9.82 -1.98 -11.35
CA ILE A 69 8.84 -0.89 -11.22
C ILE A 69 8.97 -0.29 -9.83
N ASN A 70 9.19 1.02 -9.76
CA ASN A 70 9.32 1.78 -8.52
C ASN A 70 8.07 2.65 -8.31
N ILE A 71 7.37 2.42 -7.19
CA ILE A 71 6.09 3.02 -6.86
C ILE A 71 6.27 3.81 -5.55
N PRO A 72 6.47 5.14 -5.63
CA PRO A 72 6.54 5.98 -4.43
C PRO A 72 5.14 6.22 -3.85
N PHE A 73 5.07 6.28 -2.53
CA PHE A 73 3.88 6.68 -1.77
C PHE A 73 4.15 7.99 -1.04
N ASN A 74 3.17 8.89 -1.06
CA ASN A 74 3.22 10.21 -0.44
C ASN A 74 2.64 10.24 0.98
N ALA A 75 2.08 9.14 1.48
CA ALA A 75 1.62 9.01 2.85
C ALA A 75 1.85 7.60 3.42
N VAL A 76 1.55 7.46 4.71
CA VAL A 76 1.71 6.19 5.42
C VAL A 76 0.79 5.15 4.78
N THR A 77 1.43 4.20 4.10
CA THR A 77 0.75 3.16 3.34
C THR A 77 1.06 1.79 3.94
N GLN A 78 0.02 1.01 4.17
CA GLN A 78 0.11 -0.40 4.52
C GLN A 78 -0.44 -1.22 3.36
N LEU A 79 0.38 -2.07 2.76
CA LEU A 79 -0.04 -2.96 1.68
C LEU A 79 -0.54 -4.28 2.27
N LYS A 80 -1.68 -4.77 1.76
CA LYS A 80 -2.29 -6.04 2.18
C LYS A 80 -2.16 -7.08 1.07
N SER A 81 -2.50 -6.73 -0.16
CA SER A 81 -2.36 -7.64 -1.31
C SER A 81 -2.11 -6.91 -2.61
N ILE A 82 -1.63 -7.66 -3.59
CA ILE A 82 -1.28 -7.19 -4.94
C ILE A 82 -2.03 -8.07 -5.95
N ILE A 83 -2.59 -7.47 -7.00
CA ILE A 83 -3.08 -8.16 -8.20
C ILE A 83 -2.19 -7.77 -9.36
N ILE A 84 -1.89 -8.73 -10.23
CA ILE A 84 -1.14 -8.51 -11.47
C ILE A 84 -1.94 -9.13 -12.61
N ILE A 85 -2.16 -8.37 -13.68
CA ILE A 85 -2.67 -8.90 -14.95
C ILE A 85 -1.55 -8.77 -15.98
N GLY A 86 -1.03 -9.92 -16.41
CA GLY A 86 0.06 -10.01 -17.37
C GLY A 86 -0.40 -10.21 -18.81
N GLY A 87 0.56 -10.28 -19.73
CA GLY A 87 0.32 -10.56 -21.14
C GLY A 87 0.02 -12.01 -21.48
N GLY A 88 -0.75 -12.23 -22.55
CA GLY A 88 -0.99 -13.57 -23.10
C GLY A 88 0.23 -14.20 -23.76
N GLY A 89 0.14 -15.50 -24.05
CA GLY A 89 1.15 -16.24 -24.80
C GLY A 89 2.49 -16.39 -24.08
N GLY A 90 2.48 -16.50 -22.75
CA GLY A 90 3.68 -16.68 -21.93
C GLY A 90 4.41 -15.39 -21.55
N SER A 91 3.91 -14.22 -21.97
CA SER A 91 4.49 -12.91 -21.63
C SER A 91 4.07 -12.38 -20.24
N SER A 92 3.16 -13.08 -19.55
CA SER A 92 2.83 -12.81 -18.16
C SER A 92 4.03 -13.07 -17.25
N PRO A 93 4.28 -12.21 -16.24
CA PRO A 93 5.35 -12.46 -15.29
C PRO A 93 5.07 -13.72 -14.46
N SER A 94 6.08 -14.56 -14.26
CA SER A 94 5.97 -15.82 -13.50
C SER A 94 6.46 -15.69 -12.07
N ARG A 95 7.25 -14.66 -11.76
CA ARG A 95 7.74 -14.37 -10.41
C ARG A 95 7.68 -12.87 -10.14
N MET A 96 7.45 -12.52 -8.88
CA MET A 96 7.49 -11.16 -8.39
C MET A 96 8.27 -11.12 -7.08
N LYS A 97 9.20 -10.16 -6.97
CA LYS A 97 9.92 -9.83 -5.75
C LYS A 97 9.59 -8.41 -5.35
N ALA A 98 9.30 -8.18 -4.07
CA ALA A 98 9.06 -6.85 -3.55
C ALA A 98 10.18 -6.41 -2.60
N TYR A 99 10.57 -5.16 -2.74
CA TYR A 99 11.52 -4.47 -1.88
C TYR A 99 10.89 -3.17 -1.40
N LEU A 100 11.19 -2.79 -0.16
CA LEU A 100 10.56 -1.63 0.48
C LEU A 100 11.63 -0.63 0.88
N ASN A 101 11.32 0.66 0.67
CA ASN A 101 12.08 1.80 1.18
C ASN A 101 13.57 1.80 0.79
N ASN A 102 13.89 1.33 -0.42
CA ASN A 102 15.24 1.37 -0.98
C ASN A 102 15.20 2.00 -2.39
N ASP A 103 15.72 3.23 -2.49
CA ASP A 103 15.70 4.04 -3.71
C ASP A 103 16.80 3.65 -4.71
N HIS A 104 17.76 2.83 -4.29
CA HIS A 104 18.94 2.49 -5.09
C HIS A 104 18.85 1.09 -5.67
N ILE A 105 17.66 0.56 -5.98
CA ILE A 105 17.53 -0.77 -6.58
C ILE A 105 17.66 -0.69 -8.10
N ASP A 106 18.63 -1.43 -8.63
CA ASP A 106 18.89 -1.56 -10.06
C ASP A 106 19.34 -2.98 -10.40
N PHE A 107 19.38 -3.34 -11.69
CA PHE A 107 19.73 -4.69 -12.14
C PHE A 107 21.13 -5.15 -11.71
N GLY A 108 22.07 -4.22 -11.48
CA GLY A 108 23.42 -4.50 -11.02
C GLY A 108 23.51 -4.92 -9.55
N ASN A 109 22.56 -4.53 -8.70
CA ASN A 109 22.61 -4.82 -7.27
C ASN A 109 21.46 -5.68 -6.74
N ILE A 110 20.37 -5.82 -7.50
CA ILE A 110 19.14 -6.47 -7.06
C ILE A 110 19.33 -7.94 -6.66
N THR A 111 20.34 -8.60 -7.23
CA THR A 111 20.72 -9.99 -6.93
C THR A 111 21.36 -10.15 -5.55
N GLY A 112 22.03 -9.09 -5.05
CA GLY A 112 22.67 -9.07 -3.73
C GLY A 112 21.75 -8.60 -2.60
N ILE A 113 20.58 -8.06 -2.93
CA ILE A 113 19.61 -7.54 -1.95
C ILE A 113 18.55 -8.61 -1.67
N THR A 114 18.31 -8.89 -0.39
CA THR A 114 17.26 -9.81 0.03
C THR A 114 15.88 -9.17 -0.19
N PRO A 115 14.97 -9.78 -0.98
CA PRO A 115 13.62 -9.25 -1.14
C PRO A 115 12.85 -9.33 0.19
N THR A 116 11.97 -8.37 0.42
CA THR A 116 11.08 -8.37 1.60
C THR A 116 10.14 -9.57 1.57
N GLN A 117 9.62 -9.86 0.38
CA GLN A 117 8.81 -11.02 0.06
C GLN A 117 8.91 -11.35 -1.44
N GLU A 118 8.76 -12.62 -1.77
CA GLU A 118 8.74 -13.15 -3.13
C GLU A 118 7.45 -13.98 -3.32
N TRP A 119 6.90 -13.94 -4.53
CA TRP A 119 5.75 -14.73 -4.95
C TRP A 119 6.05 -15.45 -6.26
N GLN A 120 5.53 -16.66 -6.39
CA GLN A 120 5.33 -17.33 -7.66
C GLN A 120 3.97 -16.91 -8.19
N LEU A 121 3.96 -16.34 -9.38
CA LEU A 121 2.75 -15.85 -10.03
C LEU A 121 2.14 -16.96 -10.90
N HIS A 122 0.89 -16.76 -11.26
CA HIS A 122 0.13 -17.57 -12.22
C HIS A 122 -0.41 -16.66 -13.31
N GLU A 123 -0.56 -17.19 -14.52
CA GLU A 123 -1.24 -16.48 -15.60
C GLU A 123 -2.71 -16.25 -15.21
N ASP A 124 -3.05 -14.98 -14.97
CA ASP A 124 -4.39 -14.56 -14.61
C ASP A 124 -4.77 -13.32 -15.41
N PHE A 125 -5.54 -13.54 -16.47
CA PHE A 125 -6.01 -12.48 -17.37
C PHE A 125 -7.22 -11.74 -16.82
N LYS A 126 -7.83 -12.23 -15.72
CA LYS A 126 -9.03 -11.63 -15.13
C LYS A 126 -8.77 -10.82 -13.87
N GLY A 127 -7.59 -10.97 -13.27
CA GLY A 127 -7.25 -10.35 -12.00
C GLY A 127 -8.08 -10.91 -10.85
N GLU A 128 -8.34 -12.22 -10.85
CA GLU A 128 -9.03 -12.94 -9.77
C GLU A 128 -8.03 -13.38 -8.68
N ILE A 129 -6.74 -13.54 -9.03
CA ILE A 129 -5.71 -14.00 -8.10
C ILE A 129 -5.09 -12.81 -7.37
N SER A 130 -5.30 -12.77 -6.05
CA SER A 130 -4.68 -11.78 -5.17
C SER A 130 -3.52 -12.38 -4.38
N TYR A 131 -2.36 -11.73 -4.48
CA TYR A 131 -1.13 -12.12 -3.79
C TYR A 131 -1.02 -11.39 -2.46
N ASN A 132 -1.26 -12.12 -1.37
CA ASN A 132 -1.21 -11.56 -0.03
C ASN A 132 0.22 -11.25 0.40
N THR A 133 0.37 -10.09 1.04
CA THR A 133 1.63 -9.63 1.64
C THR A 133 1.66 -9.94 3.12
N ARG A 134 2.86 -10.04 3.69
CA ARG A 134 3.05 -10.08 5.15
C ARG A 134 2.87 -8.69 5.71
N ILE A 135 1.65 -8.34 6.09
CA ILE A 135 1.25 -7.00 6.56
C ILE A 135 2.22 -6.40 7.59
N THR A 136 2.79 -7.23 8.48
CA THR A 136 3.79 -6.80 9.48
C THR A 136 5.08 -6.23 8.89
N LYS A 137 5.48 -6.70 7.69
CA LYS A 137 6.62 -6.18 6.93
C LYS A 137 6.21 -5.07 5.96
N PHE A 138 4.97 -5.11 5.48
CA PHE A 138 4.43 -4.18 4.48
C PHE A 138 3.63 -3.05 5.13
N ASN A 139 4.23 -2.40 6.12
CA ASN A 139 3.68 -1.24 6.80
C ASN A 139 4.63 -0.05 6.65
N ASN A 140 4.08 1.17 6.66
CA ASN A 140 4.83 2.41 6.51
C ASN A 140 5.76 2.41 5.27
N ILE A 141 5.16 2.07 4.13
CA ILE A 141 5.86 2.02 2.84
C ILE A 141 5.91 3.43 2.26
N ASN A 142 7.12 3.93 2.00
CA ASN A 142 7.38 5.17 1.25
C ASN A 142 7.71 4.87 -0.21
N LEU A 143 8.39 3.75 -0.46
CA LEU A 143 8.73 3.30 -1.81
C LEU A 143 8.55 1.78 -1.89
N LEU A 144 7.76 1.33 -2.87
CA LEU A 144 7.61 -0.08 -3.22
C LEU A 144 8.29 -0.34 -4.55
N THR A 145 9.30 -1.20 -4.55
CA THR A 145 9.95 -1.68 -5.76
C THR A 145 9.49 -3.10 -6.05
N LEU A 146 8.86 -3.29 -7.21
CA LEU A 146 8.45 -4.59 -7.72
C LEU A 146 9.41 -5.02 -8.82
N TYR A 147 10.01 -6.19 -8.67
CA TYR A 147 10.90 -6.79 -9.65
C TYR A 147 10.32 -8.08 -10.19
N PHE A 148 10.31 -8.17 -11.51
CA PHE A 148 9.83 -9.32 -12.27
C PHE A 148 11.04 -9.92 -13.01
N PRO A 149 11.68 -10.98 -12.48
CA PRO A 149 12.88 -11.57 -13.08
C PRO A 149 12.60 -12.49 -14.27
N SER A 150 11.37 -12.98 -14.41
CA SER A 150 11.03 -14.00 -15.40
C SER A 150 9.54 -13.98 -15.76
N ASN A 151 9.22 -14.53 -16.93
CA ASN A 151 7.86 -14.77 -17.40
C ASN A 151 7.60 -16.28 -17.64
N PHE A 152 6.52 -16.62 -18.34
CA PHE A 152 6.10 -18.00 -18.64
C PHE A 152 6.70 -18.59 -19.92
N GLY A 153 7.74 -17.96 -20.49
CA GLY A 153 8.49 -18.49 -21.63
C GLY A 153 8.52 -17.59 -22.88
N ALA A 154 8.00 -16.37 -22.79
CA ALA A 154 8.10 -15.37 -23.85
C ALA A 154 9.44 -14.62 -23.80
N PRO A 155 9.88 -13.99 -24.90
CA PRO A 155 11.10 -13.17 -24.89
C PRO A 155 10.97 -11.91 -24.02
N THR A 156 9.78 -11.30 -23.99
CA THR A 156 9.50 -10.08 -23.24
C THR A 156 8.36 -10.28 -22.24
N THR A 157 8.37 -9.50 -21.17
CA THR A 157 7.32 -9.47 -20.15
C THR A 157 6.36 -8.32 -20.42
N LYS A 158 5.06 -8.61 -20.34
CA LYS A 158 3.99 -7.62 -20.50
C LYS A 158 3.12 -7.58 -19.25
N ILE A 159 2.77 -6.37 -18.82
CA ILE A 159 1.88 -6.14 -17.70
C ILE A 159 0.84 -5.08 -18.12
N TYR A 160 -0.44 -5.44 -17.99
CA TYR A 160 -1.57 -4.56 -18.31
C TYR A 160 -2.13 -3.84 -17.08
N TYR A 161 -1.99 -4.45 -15.91
CA TYR A 161 -2.56 -3.90 -14.68
C TYR A 161 -1.81 -4.37 -13.45
N ILE A 162 -1.58 -3.43 -12.53
CA ILE A 162 -1.11 -3.69 -11.18
C ILE A 162 -2.13 -3.09 -10.21
N GLY A 163 -2.81 -3.94 -9.45
CA GLY A 163 -3.76 -3.53 -8.42
C GLY A 163 -3.13 -3.62 -7.04
N LEU A 164 -3.12 -2.52 -6.28
CA LEU A 164 -2.65 -2.50 -4.91
C LEU A 164 -3.82 -2.37 -3.94
N LYS A 165 -3.92 -3.31 -3.00
CA LYS A 165 -4.93 -3.33 -1.93
C LYS A 165 -4.26 -3.07 -0.60
N GLY A 166 -4.80 -2.13 0.17
CA GLY A 166 -4.26 -1.81 1.48
C GLY A 166 -4.92 -0.60 2.12
N VAL A 167 -4.23 -0.02 3.10
CA VAL A 167 -4.69 1.14 3.84
C VAL A 167 -3.77 2.31 3.53
N TYR A 168 -4.34 3.39 3.01
CA TYR A 168 -3.68 4.67 2.83
C TYR A 168 -4.13 5.61 3.94
N THR A 169 -3.21 6.06 4.77
CA THR A 169 -3.53 7.00 5.87
C THR A 169 -2.92 8.35 5.56
N ASN A 170 -3.76 9.30 5.16
CA ASN A 170 -3.35 10.69 4.99
C ASN A 170 -3.26 11.38 6.36
N SER A 171 -2.25 11.03 7.13
CA SER A 171 -1.89 11.83 8.30
C SER A 171 -1.23 13.10 7.78
N LYS A 172 -2.02 14.16 7.57
CA LYS A 172 -1.46 15.52 7.64
C LYS A 172 -0.68 15.55 8.95
N ARG A 173 0.63 15.78 8.90
CA ARG A 173 1.40 16.14 10.10
C ARG A 173 0.90 17.53 10.52
N GLU A 174 -0.25 17.59 11.16
CA GLU A 174 -0.57 18.75 12.00
C GLU A 174 0.46 18.74 13.11
N ILE A 175 1.42 19.66 13.00
CA ILE A 175 2.32 19.99 14.08
C ILE A 175 1.39 20.39 15.22
N VAL A 176 1.22 19.52 16.21
CA VAL A 176 0.52 19.89 17.43
C VAL A 176 1.41 20.94 18.07
N SER A 177 1.09 22.21 17.86
CA SER A 177 1.66 23.30 18.63
C SER A 177 1.04 23.18 20.00
N THR A 178 1.64 22.36 20.85
CA THR A 178 1.40 22.40 22.30
C THR A 178 1.89 23.74 22.81
N VAL A 179 1.07 24.78 22.63
CA VAL A 179 1.15 25.98 23.47
C VAL A 179 0.66 25.53 24.83
N TYR A 180 1.59 25.12 25.68
CA TYR A 180 1.34 24.97 27.09
C TYR A 180 1.13 26.38 27.63
N GLU A 181 -0.11 26.87 27.62
CA GLU A 181 -0.48 28.05 28.40
C GLU A 181 -0.29 27.68 29.89
N SER A 182 0.93 27.84 30.39
CA SER A 182 1.16 27.98 31.83
C SER A 182 0.52 29.30 32.27
N ARG A 183 -0.79 29.30 32.48
CA ARG A 183 -1.43 30.27 33.35
C ARG A 183 -1.34 29.70 34.77
N PRO A 184 -0.47 30.22 35.65
CA PRO A 184 -0.53 29.86 37.06
C PRO A 184 -1.89 30.31 37.62
N GLN A 185 -2.77 29.36 37.93
CA GLN A 185 -3.94 29.62 38.77
C GLN A 185 -3.45 29.73 40.22
N LEU A 186 -3.33 30.97 40.71
CA LEU A 186 -2.91 31.32 42.08
C LEU A 186 -4.00 31.08 43.15
N SER A 187 -5.04 30.27 42.86
CA SER A 187 -6.25 30.27 43.67
C SER A 187 -6.73 28.88 44.14
N ASP A 188 -5.83 27.94 44.42
CA ASP A 188 -6.25 26.71 45.14
C ASP A 188 -5.14 26.07 45.99
N HIS A 189 -4.54 26.85 46.89
CA HIS A 189 -3.88 26.27 48.06
C HIS A 189 -4.77 26.45 49.29
N LYS A 190 -5.47 25.38 49.67
CA LYS A 190 -6.14 25.29 50.97
C LYS A 190 -5.18 24.82 52.07
N ASN A 191 -5.44 25.43 53.24
CA ASN A 191 -5.17 24.99 54.61
C ASN A 191 -3.97 25.59 55.34
N THR A 192 -4.28 26.41 56.34
CA THR A 192 -3.73 26.22 57.68
C THR A 192 -4.85 26.46 58.69
N ASN A 193 -5.21 25.37 59.36
CA ASN A 193 -6.04 25.36 60.57
C ASN A 193 -5.14 25.70 61.77
N GLN A 194 -5.75 26.07 62.91
CA GLN A 194 -5.19 26.49 64.21
C GLN A 194 -5.06 28.02 64.37
N ASP A 195 -5.53 28.68 65.43
CA ASP A 195 -5.63 28.25 66.82
C ASP A 195 -6.69 29.05 67.61
N MET A 196 -7.16 28.49 68.72
CA MET A 196 -8.02 29.15 69.71
C MET A 196 -7.29 30.32 70.40
N VAL A 197 -8.01 31.31 70.94
CA VAL A 197 -7.89 31.90 72.31
C VAL A 197 -8.76 33.17 72.43
N SER A 198 -9.75 33.10 73.36
CA SER A 198 -10.27 34.07 74.37
C SER A 198 -10.33 35.59 74.05
N LYS A 199 -11.20 36.46 74.59
CA LYS A 199 -12.04 36.48 75.80
C LYS A 199 -12.90 37.77 75.83
N ASP A 200 -14.12 37.67 76.39
CA ASP A 200 -14.86 38.64 77.23
C ASP A 200 -15.40 40.02 76.77
N LEU A 201 -16.63 40.27 77.27
CA LEU A 201 -17.30 41.51 77.71
C LEU A 201 -18.08 42.42 76.71
N MET A 202 -19.41 42.25 76.71
CA MET A 202 -20.38 43.28 77.17
C MET A 202 -21.78 42.68 77.34
#